data_AF-A0A5C1ACX3-F1
#
_entry.id   AF-A0A5C1ACX3-F1
#
_cell.length_a   1.000
_cell.length_b   1.000
_cell.length_c   1.000
_cell.angle_alpha   90.00
_cell.angle_beta   90.00
_cell.angle_gamma   90.00
#
_symmetry.space_group_name_H-M   'P 1'
#
loop_
_entity.id
_entity.type
_entity.pdbx_description
1 polymer ?
#
loop_
_entity_poly.entity_id
_entity_poly.type
_entity_poly.pdbx_seq_one_letter_code
_entity_poly.pdbx_strand_id
1 'polypeptide(L)'
;MNKSLQETEYDGDPIVSLDALKLRIGSNNGTAEDDDLLILLDTARKVFERTANGKIVATRTFTQWQPCWKSYFAPVRLEVGPVLSITHVKYYDVDDVLQEVDTGDYASDLTGIPAYLWMLEGKEWPTLNAYRPRPVGITYTAGMATVPNDIKQAILLLAASAYYANQSAEDVPIPDGFQRLCNQHNTGLGGF
;
A
#
# COMPACT_ATOMS: atom_id res chain seq x y z
N MET A 1 -3.16 11.11 -5.65
CA MET A 1 -4.23 10.17 -5.26
C MET A 1 -4.82 9.56 -6.50
N ASN A 2 -4.27 8.44 -6.91
CA ASN A 2 -4.80 7.65 -8.01
C ASN A 2 -6.20 7.16 -7.61
N LYS A 3 -7.27 7.73 -8.19
CA LYS A 3 -8.66 7.44 -7.81
C LYS A 3 -9.06 5.97 -8.01
N SER A 4 -8.22 5.13 -8.64
CA SER A 4 -8.49 3.70 -8.88
C SER A 4 -8.34 2.86 -7.63
N LEU A 5 -7.45 3.22 -6.71
CA LEU A 5 -7.18 2.47 -5.50
C LEU A 5 -7.87 3.13 -4.31
N GLN A 6 -8.71 2.37 -3.61
CA GLN A 6 -9.38 2.79 -2.39
C GLN A 6 -8.89 1.95 -1.23
N GLU A 7 -8.39 2.60 -0.18
CA GLU A 7 -8.07 1.97 1.09
C GLU A 7 -9.35 1.86 1.92
N THR A 8 -9.63 0.67 2.44
CA THR A 8 -10.90 0.37 3.14
C THR A 8 -10.73 0.27 4.65
N GLU A 9 -9.56 -0.16 5.14
CA GLU A 9 -9.32 -0.36 6.57
C GLU A 9 -7.81 -0.35 6.86
N TYR A 10 -7.38 0.38 7.91
CA TYR A 10 -6.01 0.41 8.43
C TYR A 10 -5.97 -0.34 9.76
N ASP A 11 -5.20 -1.42 9.84
CA ASP A 11 -4.93 -2.09 11.11
C ASP A 11 -3.97 -1.22 11.93
N GLY A 12 -4.43 -0.80 13.11
CA GLY A 12 -4.01 0.41 13.82
C GLY A 12 -2.60 0.40 14.41
N ASP A 13 -1.88 -0.71 14.34
CA ASP A 13 -0.65 -0.87 15.09
C ASP A 13 0.54 -0.13 14.45
N PRO A 14 1.25 0.72 15.21
CA PRO A 14 2.40 1.43 14.69
C PRO A 14 3.56 0.45 14.41
N ILE A 15 3.99 0.42 13.16
CA ILE A 15 5.11 -0.43 12.66
C ILE A 15 6.40 -0.23 13.46
N VAL A 16 6.57 0.98 13.97
CA VAL A 16 7.66 1.40 14.84
C VAL A 16 7.04 1.86 16.14
N SER A 17 7.48 1.29 17.26
CA SER A 17 6.99 1.69 18.58
C SER A 17 7.36 3.15 18.89
N LEU A 18 6.46 3.85 19.56
CA LEU A 18 6.66 5.21 20.03
C LEU A 18 7.89 5.34 20.96
N ASP A 19 8.15 4.34 21.80
CA ASP A 19 9.34 4.30 22.67
C ASP A 19 10.65 4.31 21.89
N ALA A 20 10.69 3.64 20.73
CA ALA A 20 11.88 3.66 19.86
C ALA A 20 12.13 5.05 19.28
N LEU A 21 11.08 5.79 18.95
CA LEU A 21 11.22 7.17 18.49
C LEU A 21 11.66 8.09 19.63
N LYS A 22 11.03 7.99 20.82
CA LYS A 22 11.43 8.75 22.01
C LYS A 22 12.90 8.54 22.36
N LEU A 23 13.35 7.29 22.37
CA LEU A 23 14.75 6.94 22.60
C LEU A 23 15.68 7.56 21.55
N ARG A 24 15.25 7.55 20.27
CA ARG A 24 16.03 8.10 19.16
C ARG A 24 16.19 9.61 19.25
N ILE A 25 15.13 10.33 19.61
CA ILE A 25 15.15 11.80 19.71
C ILE A 25 15.64 12.31 21.07
N GLY A 26 15.75 11.42 22.06
CA GLY A 26 16.11 11.76 23.44
C GLY A 26 15.00 12.50 24.20
N SER A 27 13.73 12.28 23.85
CA SER A 27 12.60 12.96 24.52
C SER A 27 12.36 12.36 25.89
N ASN A 28 12.27 13.23 26.90
CA ASN A 28 11.96 12.89 28.29
C ASN A 28 10.61 13.49 28.74
N ASN A 29 9.77 13.90 27.79
CA ASN A 29 8.54 14.67 28.05
C ASN A 29 7.32 13.82 28.44
N GLY A 30 7.54 12.62 28.99
CA GLY A 30 6.46 11.72 29.39
C GLY A 30 5.55 11.38 28.21
N THR A 31 4.24 11.62 28.35
CA THR A 31 3.22 11.36 27.31
C THR A 31 2.70 12.62 26.63
N ALA A 32 3.27 13.80 26.92
CA ALA A 32 2.73 15.07 26.47
C ALA A 32 2.83 15.28 24.95
N GLU A 33 3.78 14.61 24.30
CA GLU A 33 4.05 14.71 22.86
C GLU A 33 3.62 13.45 22.09
N ASP A 34 2.96 12.49 22.75
CA ASP A 34 2.76 11.16 22.18
C ASP A 34 1.90 11.19 20.91
N ASP A 35 0.84 11.99 20.91
CA ASP A 35 -0.04 12.15 19.76
C ASP A 35 0.71 12.74 18.55
N ASP A 36 1.56 13.75 18.78
CA ASP A 36 2.36 14.38 17.72
C ASP A 36 3.42 13.41 17.18
N LEU A 37 4.07 12.63 18.06
CA LEU A 37 5.05 11.61 17.65
C LEU A 37 4.39 10.48 16.85
N LEU A 38 3.17 10.08 17.19
CA LEU A 38 2.39 9.11 16.40
C LEU A 38 2.08 9.66 15.00
N ILE A 39 1.69 10.93 14.89
CA ILE A 39 1.43 11.60 13.60
C ILE A 39 2.71 11.63 12.75
N LEU A 40 3.88 11.90 13.36
CA LEU A 40 5.16 11.89 12.64
C LEU A 40 5.53 10.49 12.13
N LEU A 41 5.33 9.45 12.94
CA LEU A 41 5.55 8.06 12.51
C LEU A 41 4.62 7.66 11.37
N ASP A 42 3.34 8.03 11.47
CA ASP A 42 2.34 7.75 10.44
C ASP A 42 2.68 8.46 9.12
N THR A 43 3.07 9.74 9.21
CA THR A 43 3.49 10.54 8.06
C THR A 43 4.75 9.98 7.43
N ALA A 44 5.75 9.62 8.24
CA ALA A 44 7.01 9.04 7.75
C ALA A 44 6.78 7.70 7.03
N ARG A 45 5.88 6.85 7.55
CA ARG A 45 5.44 5.62 6.88
C ARG A 45 4.81 5.92 5.52
N LYS A 46 3.85 6.84 5.45
CA LYS A 46 3.18 7.22 4.20
C LYS A 46 4.16 7.75 3.15
N VAL A 47 5.13 8.56 3.57
CA VAL A 47 6.19 9.06 2.68
C VAL A 47 7.05 7.90 2.18
N PHE A 48 7.45 6.96 3.04
CA PHE A 48 8.20 5.78 2.62
C PHE A 48 7.45 4.96 1.57
N GLU A 49 6.19 4.62 1.81
CA GLU A 49 5.38 3.80 0.90
C GLU A 49 5.17 4.48 -0.47
N ARG A 50 5.04 5.81 -0.46
CA ARG A 50 4.95 6.61 -1.68
C ARG A 50 6.28 6.65 -2.44
N THR A 51 7.40 6.84 -1.75
CA THR A 51 8.73 6.90 -2.39
C THR A 51 9.20 5.52 -2.86
N ALA A 52 8.85 4.46 -2.14
CA ALA A 52 9.12 3.07 -2.52
C ALA A 52 8.16 2.54 -3.60
N ASN A 53 7.32 3.42 -4.18
CA ASN A 53 6.45 3.14 -5.31
C ASN A 53 5.54 1.94 -5.06
N GLY A 54 4.51 2.07 -4.22
CA GLY A 54 3.48 1.03 -4.07
C GLY A 54 3.85 -0.14 -3.15
N LYS A 55 4.94 -0.01 -2.39
CA LYS A 55 5.31 -0.95 -1.33
C LYS A 55 4.57 -0.61 -0.04
N ILE A 56 3.58 -1.43 0.31
CA ILE A 56 2.75 -1.28 1.50
C ILE A 56 3.46 -1.94 2.68
N VAL A 57 3.68 -1.17 3.74
CA VAL A 57 4.38 -1.64 4.94
C VAL A 57 3.38 -2.11 5.99
N ALA A 58 2.39 -1.26 6.31
CA ALA A 58 1.32 -1.62 7.23
C ALA A 58 0.25 -2.43 6.52
N THR A 59 -0.24 -3.50 7.15
CA THR A 59 -1.26 -4.37 6.57
C THR A 59 -2.61 -3.66 6.50
N ARG A 60 -3.21 -3.68 5.31
CA ARG A 60 -4.49 -3.02 5.03
C ARG A 60 -5.16 -3.58 3.80
N THR A 61 -6.46 -3.34 3.73
CA THR A 61 -7.31 -3.79 2.63
C THR A 61 -7.47 -2.69 1.60
N PHE A 62 -7.26 -3.05 0.33
CA PHE A 62 -7.40 -2.18 -0.82
C PHE A 62 -8.45 -2.73 -1.76
N THR A 63 -9.20 -1.82 -2.38
CA THR A 63 -10.06 -2.11 -3.53
C THR A 63 -9.51 -1.37 -4.73
N GLN A 64 -9.08 -2.12 -5.75
CA GLN A 64 -8.58 -1.57 -7.01
C GLN A 64 -9.68 -1.65 -8.08
N TRP A 65 -10.11 -0.48 -8.53
CA TRP A 65 -11.12 -0.31 -9.56
C TRP A 65 -10.49 -0.12 -10.94
N GLN A 66 -10.87 -0.96 -11.90
CA GLN A 66 -10.32 -0.94 -13.26
C GLN A 66 -11.43 -0.72 -14.32
N PRO A 67 -11.10 -0.05 -15.44
CA PRO A 67 -12.05 0.24 -16.50
C PRO A 67 -12.44 -0.97 -17.35
N CYS A 68 -11.57 -1.97 -17.42
CA CYS A 68 -11.80 -3.17 -18.21
C CYS A 68 -10.96 -4.33 -17.67
N TRP A 69 -11.36 -5.55 -18.03
CA TRP A 69 -10.47 -6.69 -17.92
C TRP A 69 -9.27 -6.51 -18.83
N LYS A 70 -8.11 -7.01 -18.40
CA LYS A 70 -6.98 -7.18 -19.30
C LYS A 70 -7.30 -8.30 -20.29
N SER A 71 -6.77 -8.17 -21.51
CA SER A 71 -6.90 -9.21 -22.54
C SER A 71 -6.45 -10.56 -22.00
N TYR A 72 -6.96 -11.67 -22.54
CA TYR A 72 -6.59 -13.03 -22.13
C TYR A 72 -5.06 -13.25 -22.05
N PHE A 73 -4.30 -12.58 -22.93
CA PHE A 73 -2.83 -12.67 -22.97
C PHE A 73 -2.10 -11.75 -21.98
N ALA A 74 -2.83 -10.96 -21.18
CA ALA A 74 -2.27 -10.00 -20.24
C ALA A 74 -2.87 -10.23 -18.84
N PRO A 75 -2.05 -10.56 -17.82
CA PRO A 75 -2.56 -10.70 -16.48
C PRO A 75 -3.03 -9.34 -15.93
N VAL A 76 -4.03 -9.40 -15.05
CA VAL A 76 -4.46 -8.25 -14.26
C VAL A 76 -3.38 -7.96 -13.22
N ARG A 77 -2.80 -6.76 -13.29
CA ARG A 77 -1.73 -6.31 -12.39
C ARG A 77 -2.32 -5.59 -11.17
N LEU A 78 -1.91 -6.00 -9.97
CA LEU A 78 -2.22 -5.28 -8.74
C LEU A 78 -1.27 -4.07 -8.57
N GLU A 79 -1.85 -2.93 -8.23
CA GLU A 79 -1.15 -1.64 -8.17
C GLU A 79 -0.30 -1.45 -6.91
N VAL A 80 -0.57 -2.22 -5.85
CA VAL A 80 0.20 -2.20 -4.60
C VAL A 80 0.53 -3.60 -4.12
N GLY A 81 1.62 -3.72 -3.34
CA GLY A 81 2.04 -4.97 -2.73
C GLY A 81 3.05 -4.73 -1.60
N PRO A 82 3.53 -5.75 -0.88
CA PRO A 82 3.27 -7.17 -1.09
C PRO A 82 1.81 -7.52 -0.81
N VAL A 83 1.22 -8.40 -1.62
CA VAL A 83 -0.17 -8.83 -1.45
C VAL A 83 -0.19 -10.09 -0.60
N LEU A 84 -0.97 -10.09 0.48
CA LEU A 84 -1.10 -11.22 1.40
C LEU A 84 -2.23 -12.16 0.96
N SER A 85 -3.37 -11.61 0.57
CA SER A 85 -4.54 -12.38 0.15
C SER A 85 -5.47 -11.56 -0.72
N ILE A 86 -6.19 -12.23 -1.62
CA ILE A 86 -7.30 -11.63 -2.38
C ILE A 86 -8.59 -12.00 -1.65
N THR A 87 -9.43 -11.00 -1.36
CA THR A 87 -10.70 -11.20 -0.66
C THR A 87 -11.79 -11.60 -1.65
N HIS A 88 -11.93 -10.85 -2.74
CA HIS A 88 -12.86 -11.16 -3.83
C HIS A 88 -12.56 -10.32 -5.07
N VAL A 89 -13.00 -10.83 -6.22
CA VAL A 89 -12.97 -10.13 -7.49
C VAL A 89 -14.41 -9.91 -7.93
N LYS A 90 -14.87 -8.67 -7.90
CA LYS A 90 -16.24 -8.29 -8.26
C LYS A 90 -16.27 -7.48 -9.54
N TYR A 91 -17.38 -7.58 -10.26
CA TYR A 91 -17.60 -6.81 -11.46
C TYR A 91 -19.07 -6.43 -11.63
N TYR A 92 -19.32 -5.35 -12.37
CA TYR A 92 -20.66 -5.00 -12.84
C TYR A 92 -20.90 -5.63 -14.22
N ASP A 93 -21.93 -6.48 -14.30
CA ASP A 93 -22.35 -7.13 -15.55
C ASP A 93 -23.09 -6.17 -16.50
N VAL A 94 -23.52 -6.68 -17.65
CA VAL A 94 -24.23 -5.91 -18.68
C VAL A 94 -25.52 -5.25 -18.17
N ASP A 95 -26.12 -5.79 -17.12
CA ASP A 95 -27.37 -5.32 -16.51
C ASP A 95 -27.13 -4.39 -15.31
N ASP A 96 -25.87 -3.97 -15.09
CA ASP A 96 -25.43 -3.14 -13.96
C ASP A 96 -25.58 -3.81 -12.58
N VAL A 97 -25.60 -5.14 -12.54
CA VAL A 97 -25.67 -5.90 -11.30
C VAL A 97 -24.25 -6.29 -10.86
N LEU A 98 -23.99 -6.16 -9.55
CA LEU A 98 -22.71 -6.55 -8.97
C LEU A 98 -22.63 -8.07 -8.86
N GLN A 99 -21.70 -8.66 -9.60
CA GLN A 99 -21.38 -10.09 -9.61
C GLN A 99 -20.00 -10.32 -9.03
N GLU A 100 -19.72 -11.58 -8.67
CA GLU A 100 -18.42 -12.02 -8.18
C GLU A 100 -17.87 -13.10 -9.10
N VAL A 101 -16.58 -13.02 -9.42
CA VAL A 101 -15.87 -14.07 -10.17
C VAL A 101 -15.56 -15.20 -9.20
N ASP A 102 -15.89 -16.43 -9.58
CA ASP A 102 -15.59 -17.60 -8.77
C ASP A 102 -14.06 -17.71 -8.57
N THR A 103 -13.64 -17.95 -7.33
CA THR A 103 -12.25 -18.25 -6.97
C THR A 103 -11.67 -19.43 -7.75
N GLY A 104 -12.51 -20.36 -8.22
CA GLY A 104 -12.11 -21.49 -9.06
C GLY A 104 -11.94 -21.16 -10.54
N ASP A 105 -12.23 -19.93 -10.98
CA ASP A 105 -12.08 -19.51 -12.38
C ASP A 105 -10.78 -18.74 -12.65
N TYR A 106 -10.13 -18.19 -11.61
CA TYR A 106 -8.88 -17.44 -11.74
C TYR A 106 -7.77 -17.98 -10.85
N ALA A 107 -6.53 -17.76 -11.27
CA ALA A 107 -5.34 -17.99 -10.47
C ALA A 107 -4.63 -16.66 -10.17
N SER A 108 -3.79 -16.67 -9.14
CA SER A 108 -3.00 -15.51 -8.74
C SER A 108 -1.56 -15.88 -8.42
N ASP A 109 -0.64 -14.98 -8.75
CA ASP A 109 0.72 -14.97 -8.22
C ASP A 109 0.87 -13.78 -7.29
N LEU A 110 0.88 -14.07 -5.98
CA LEU A 110 1.05 -13.09 -4.92
C LEU A 110 2.51 -12.95 -4.47
N THR A 111 3.40 -13.81 -4.97
CA THR A 111 4.82 -13.83 -4.58
C THR A 111 5.61 -12.71 -5.24
N GLY A 112 5.20 -12.34 -6.46
CA GLY A 112 5.76 -11.24 -7.23
C GLY A 112 5.32 -9.86 -6.74
N ILE A 113 6.17 -8.86 -7.01
CA ILE A 113 5.81 -7.45 -6.93
C ILE A 113 6.10 -6.83 -8.29
N PRO A 114 5.09 -6.51 -9.11
CA PRO A 114 3.64 -6.62 -8.86
C PRO A 114 3.11 -8.04 -8.68
N ALA A 115 2.00 -8.16 -7.95
CA ALA A 115 1.16 -9.36 -7.94
C ALA A 115 0.25 -9.37 -9.17
N TYR A 116 -0.06 -10.57 -9.65
CA TYR A 116 -0.82 -10.80 -10.88
C TYR A 116 -2.01 -11.73 -10.67
N LEU A 117 -3.10 -11.48 -11.39
CA LEU A 117 -4.23 -12.40 -11.56
C LEU A 117 -4.41 -12.76 -13.04
N TRP A 118 -4.80 -13.98 -13.33
CA TRP A 118 -5.19 -14.42 -14.68
C TRP A 118 -6.29 -15.47 -14.61
N MET A 119 -7.01 -15.64 -15.72
CA MET A 119 -8.03 -16.69 -15.86
C MET A 119 -7.37 -18.05 -16.03
N LEU A 120 -7.98 -19.09 -15.46
CA LEU A 120 -7.56 -20.47 -15.70
C LEU A 120 -7.81 -20.90 -17.15
N GLU A 121 -7.14 -21.97 -17.58
CA GLU A 121 -7.29 -22.51 -18.92
C GLU A 121 -8.76 -22.85 -19.22
N GLY A 122 -9.26 -22.38 -20.36
CA GLY A 122 -10.66 -22.59 -20.78
C GLY A 122 -11.69 -21.68 -20.09
N LYS A 123 -11.25 -20.73 -19.27
CA LYS A 123 -12.09 -19.68 -18.67
C LYS A 123 -11.84 -18.33 -19.34
N GLU A 124 -12.87 -17.51 -19.38
CA GLU A 124 -12.82 -16.16 -19.93
C GLU A 124 -13.36 -15.16 -18.92
N TRP A 125 -12.85 -13.92 -18.99
CA TRP A 125 -13.38 -12.84 -18.16
C TRP A 125 -14.83 -12.53 -18.53
N PRO A 126 -15.74 -12.39 -17.54
CA PRO A 126 -17.14 -12.08 -17.81
C PRO A 126 -17.33 -10.76 -18.55
N THR A 127 -18.42 -10.66 -19.32
CA THR A 127 -18.76 -9.41 -20.01
C THR A 127 -19.14 -8.32 -19.01
N LEU A 128 -18.60 -7.12 -19.21
CA LEU A 128 -18.74 -5.97 -18.31
C LEU A 128 -19.82 -5.00 -18.78
N ASN A 129 -20.34 -4.21 -17.85
CA ASN A 129 -21.13 -3.02 -18.17
C ASN A 129 -20.30 -2.01 -18.99
N ALA A 130 -20.75 -1.71 -20.21
CA ALA A 130 -20.06 -0.76 -21.09
C ALA A 130 -20.21 0.72 -20.67
N TYR A 131 -21.21 1.04 -19.85
CA TYR A 131 -21.53 2.41 -19.45
C TYR A 131 -20.84 2.83 -18.13
N ARG A 132 -20.35 1.87 -17.33
CA ARG A 132 -19.57 2.18 -16.12
C ARG A 132 -18.11 2.49 -16.47
N PRO A 133 -17.54 3.60 -15.95
CA PRO A 133 -16.14 3.92 -16.16
C PRO A 133 -15.16 2.92 -15.54
N ARG A 134 -15.56 2.23 -14.45
CA ARG A 134 -14.75 1.24 -13.73
C ARG A 134 -15.63 0.10 -13.20
N PRO A 135 -16.02 -0.84 -14.06
CA PRO A 135 -16.92 -1.92 -13.68
C PRO A 135 -16.23 -3.03 -12.89
N VAL A 136 -14.90 -3.11 -12.86
CA VAL A 136 -14.15 -4.17 -12.18
C VAL A 136 -13.60 -3.66 -10.86
N GLY A 137 -13.86 -4.36 -9.75
CA GLY A 137 -13.34 -4.07 -8.42
C GLY A 137 -12.65 -5.30 -7.82
N ILE A 138 -11.36 -5.18 -7.52
CA ILE A 138 -10.56 -6.26 -6.92
C ILE A 138 -10.21 -5.86 -5.50
N THR A 139 -10.72 -6.60 -4.51
CA THR A 139 -10.44 -6.34 -3.10
C THR A 139 -9.40 -7.33 -2.59
N TYR A 140 -8.31 -6.81 -2.03
CA TYR A 140 -7.17 -7.59 -1.55
C TYR A 140 -6.49 -6.93 -0.35
N THR A 141 -5.86 -7.74 0.48
CA THR A 141 -5.06 -7.29 1.62
C THR A 141 -3.60 -7.24 1.21
N ALA A 142 -2.97 -6.08 1.39
CA ALA A 142 -1.55 -5.87 1.13
C ALA A 142 -0.85 -5.35 2.38
N GLY A 143 0.41 -5.74 2.56
CA GLY A 143 1.20 -5.43 3.74
C GLY A 143 2.38 -6.36 3.90
N MET A 144 3.23 -6.05 4.88
CA MET A 144 4.36 -6.90 5.24
C MET A 144 4.05 -7.62 6.56
N ALA A 145 3.92 -8.95 6.51
CA ALA A 145 3.79 -9.76 7.71
C ALA A 145 5.00 -9.61 8.66
N THR A 146 6.18 -9.36 8.12
CA THR A 146 7.37 -9.02 8.88
C THR A 146 8.06 -7.85 8.20
N VAL A 147 8.07 -6.69 8.86
CA VAL A 147 8.73 -5.49 8.37
C VAL A 147 10.23 -5.59 8.69
N PRO A 148 11.11 -5.58 7.66
CA PRO A 148 12.56 -5.56 7.82
C PRO A 148 13.06 -4.36 8.64
N ASN A 149 14.18 -4.56 9.35
CA ASN A 149 14.73 -3.54 10.24
C ASN A 149 15.23 -2.29 9.50
N ASP A 150 15.65 -2.42 8.24
CA ASP A 150 16.05 -1.31 7.36
C ASP A 150 14.87 -0.37 7.07
N ILE A 151 13.67 -0.91 6.78
CA ILE A 151 12.45 -0.12 6.60
C ILE A 151 12.05 0.59 7.90
N LYS A 152 12.10 -0.13 9.04
CA LYS A 152 11.84 0.47 10.36
C LYS A 152 12.80 1.63 10.64
N GLN A 153 14.08 1.47 10.30
CA GLN A 153 15.07 2.52 10.44
C GLN A 153 14.84 3.70 9.49
N ALA A 154 14.40 3.47 8.25
CA ALA A 154 14.04 4.54 7.33
C ALA A 154 12.90 5.40 7.91
N ILE A 155 11.84 4.77 8.41
CA ILE A 155 10.70 5.46 9.03
C ILE A 155 11.15 6.25 10.26
N LEU A 156 11.95 5.63 11.14
CA LEU A 156 12.53 6.31 12.32
C LEU A 156 13.38 7.52 11.95
N LEU A 157 14.23 7.39 10.93
CA LEU A 157 15.13 8.45 10.50
C LEU A 157 14.35 9.67 10.00
N LEU A 158 13.31 9.44 9.20
CA LEU A 158 12.48 10.52 8.67
C LEU A 158 11.60 11.16 9.76
N ALA A 159 11.03 10.36 10.67
CA ALA A 159 10.24 10.87 11.78
C ALA A 159 11.11 11.73 12.73
N ALA A 160 12.31 11.27 13.06
CA ALA A 160 13.26 12.03 13.87
C ALA A 160 13.73 13.32 13.19
N SER A 161 14.03 13.27 11.87
CA SER A 161 14.43 14.49 11.16
C SER A 161 13.30 15.52 11.10
N ALA A 162 12.05 15.07 10.92
CA ALA A 162 10.89 15.96 10.93
C ALA A 162 10.67 16.60 12.31
N TYR A 163 10.88 15.85 13.39
CA TYR A 163 10.82 16.39 14.75
C TYR A 163 11.86 17.52 14.98
N TYR A 164 13.12 17.28 14.63
CA TYR A 164 14.17 18.27 14.82
C TYR A 164 13.99 19.52 13.95
N ALA A 165 13.55 19.34 12.70
CA ALA A 165 13.28 20.46 11.81
C ALA A 165 12.14 21.36 12.30
N ASN A 166 11.09 20.77 12.88
CA ASN A 166 10.02 21.53 13.54
C ASN A 166 10.54 22.37 14.73
N GLN A 167 11.60 21.93 15.41
CA GLN A 167 12.22 22.71 16.49
C GLN A 167 13.18 23.80 15.99
N SER A 168 13.91 23.56 14.89
CA SER A 168 14.84 24.55 14.33
C SER A 168 14.19 25.58 13.41
N ALA A 169 12.90 25.41 13.07
CA ALA A 169 12.18 26.20 12.08
C ALA A 169 12.86 26.21 10.69
N GLU A 170 13.60 25.15 10.39
CA GLU A 170 14.26 24.93 9.10
C GLU A 170 13.37 24.05 8.20
N ASP A 171 13.50 24.22 6.87
CA ASP A 171 12.89 23.29 5.92
C ASP A 171 13.38 21.87 6.21
N VAL A 172 12.48 20.88 6.22
CA VAL A 172 12.85 19.48 6.48
C VAL A 172 13.62 18.91 5.28
N PRO A 173 14.96 18.74 5.31
CA PRO A 173 15.64 18.04 4.25
C PRO A 173 15.31 16.55 4.38
N ILE A 174 14.89 15.91 3.29
CA ILE A 174 14.73 14.45 3.27
C ILE A 174 16.13 13.84 3.45
N PRO A 175 16.42 13.08 4.52
CA PRO A 175 17.76 12.57 4.75
C PRO A 175 18.23 11.66 3.60
N ASP A 176 19.47 11.80 3.14
CA ASP A 176 20.02 10.96 2.06
C ASP A 176 19.94 9.47 2.39
N GLY A 177 20.14 9.11 3.66
CA GLY A 177 19.98 7.74 4.15
C GLY A 177 18.58 7.18 3.94
N PHE A 178 17.54 8.02 4.13
CA PHE A 178 16.16 7.64 3.86
C PHE A 178 15.95 7.39 2.37
N GLN A 179 16.42 8.30 1.51
CA GLN A 179 16.26 8.15 0.06
C GLN A 179 16.95 6.87 -0.46
N ARG A 180 18.14 6.55 0.04
CA ARG A 180 18.86 5.31 -0.34
C ARG A 180 18.08 4.05 0.04
N LEU A 181 17.49 4.02 1.23
CA LEU A 181 16.67 2.91 1.69
C LEU A 181 15.36 2.78 0.90
N CYS A 182 14.70 3.90 0.59
CA CYS A 182 13.52 3.89 -0.28
C CYS A 182 13.85 3.36 -1.69
N ASN A 183 14.97 3.79 -2.27
CA ASN A 183 15.40 3.34 -3.59
C ASN A 183 15.71 1.84 -3.62
N GLN A 184 16.30 1.28 -2.56
CA GLN A 184 16.55 -0.16 -2.46
C GLN A 184 15.25 -0.99 -2.44
N HIS A 185 14.16 -0.42 -1.92
CA HIS A 185 12.86 -1.07 -1.84
C HIS A 185 11.87 -0.63 -2.91
N ASN A 186 12.33 0.14 -3.90
CA ASN A 186 11.49 0.64 -4.98
C ASN A 186 10.98 -0.54 -5.82
N THR A 187 9.66 -0.67 -5.92
CA THR A 187 9.05 -1.77 -6.65
C THR A 187 8.67 -1.41 -8.09
N GLY A 188 8.79 -0.14 -8.48
CA GLY A 188 8.37 0.36 -9.79
C GLY A 188 6.85 0.28 -10.02
N LEU A 189 6.04 0.14 -8.96
CA LEU A 189 4.58 0.22 -9.05
C LEU A 189 4.12 1.68 -9.08
N GLY A 190 3.01 1.94 -9.80
CA GLY A 190 2.45 3.29 -9.94
C GLY A 190 1.28 3.60 -8.99
N GLY A 191 1.14 2.86 -7.89
CA GLY A 191 -0.07 2.83 -7.07
C GLY A 191 -0.42 4.09 -6.27
N PHE A 192 0.45 5.12 -6.21
CA PHE A 192 0.28 6.30 -5.33
C PHE A 192 0.41 7.66 -6.03
#